data_AF-A0A2C9WT24-F1
#
_entry.id   AF-A0A2C9WT24-F1
#
_cell.length_a   1.000
_cell.length_b   1.000
_cell.length_c   1.000
_cell.angle_alpha   90.00
_cell.angle_beta   90.00
_cell.angle_gamma   90.00
#
_symmetry.space_group_name_H-M   'P 1'
#
loop_
_entity.id
_entity.type
_entity.pdbx_description
1 polymer ?
#
loop_
_entity_poly.entity_id
_entity_poly.type
_entity_poly.pdbx_seq_one_letter_code
_entity_poly.pdbx_strand_id
1 'polypeptide(L)' 'MAKHRKVNPLMSTAFVIWLTHLGYKGVLKNGVVCFYHTVTSKNFPRDVMIMEKGRLNKPATQLFEEFKKYNPFGEVA' A
#
# COMPACT_ATOMS: atom_id res chain seq x y z
N MET A 1 -18.32 17.88 3.41
CA MET A 1 -16.90 17.56 3.20
C MET A 1 -16.66 16.12 3.65
N ALA A 2 -16.39 15.21 2.73
CA ALA A 2 -16.21 13.79 3.07
C ALA A 2 -14.97 13.64 3.98
N LYS A 3 -15.18 13.08 5.17
CA LYS A 3 -14.13 12.82 6.16
C LYS A 3 -13.14 11.84 5.50
N HIS A 4 -12.02 12.34 4.97
CA HIS A 4 -11.01 11.50 4.32
C HIS A 4 -10.61 10.40 5.30
N ARG A 5 -11.01 9.16 4.98
CA ARG A 5 -10.80 7.99 5.81
C ARG A 5 -9.29 7.76 5.89
N LYS A 6 -8.66 8.27 6.95
CA LYS A 6 -7.25 7.99 7.23
C LYS A 6 -7.14 6.49 7.44
N VAL A 7 -6.32 5.82 6.64
CA VAL A 7 -5.97 4.42 6.92
C VAL A 7 -5.32 4.39 8.31
N ASN A 8 -5.73 3.44 9.15
CA ASN A 8 -5.15 3.26 10.48
C ASN A 8 -3.61 3.14 10.33
N PRO A 9 -2.78 3.86 11.12
CA PRO A 9 -1.32 3.77 11.01
C PRO A 9 -0.78 2.34 11.08
N LEU A 10 -1.38 1.49 11.91
CA LEU A 10 -1.03 0.06 12.04
C LEU A 10 -1.27 -0.70 10.72
N MET A 11 -2.44 -0.46 10.09
CA MET A 11 -2.78 -1.00 8.77
C MET A 11 -1.84 -0.53 7.68
N SER A 12 -1.41 0.73 7.75
CA SER A 12 -0.47 1.29 6.77
C SER A 12 0.90 0.61 6.89
N THR A 13 1.39 0.41 8.12
CA THR A 13 2.67 -0.28 8.37
C THR A 13 2.62 -1.74 7.91
N ALA A 14 1.59 -2.49 8.27
CA ALA A 14 1.48 -3.89 7.83
C ALA A 14 1.30 -4.01 6.31
N PHE A 15 0.59 -3.07 5.67
CA PHE A 15 0.52 -3.04 4.22
C PHE A 15 1.89 -2.87 3.57
N VAL A 16 2.74 -1.97 4.10
CA VAL A 16 4.11 -1.79 3.61
C VAL A 16 4.95 -3.07 3.78
N ILE A 17 4.83 -3.74 4.93
CA ILE A 17 5.52 -5.02 5.20
C ILE A 17 5.04 -6.12 4.25
N TRP A 18 3.75 -6.13 3.92
CA TRP A 18 3.19 -7.08 2.97
C TRP A 18 3.70 -6.82 1.55
N LEU A 19 3.79 -5.55 1.12
CA LEU A 19 4.39 -5.19 -0.17
C LEU A 19 5.84 -5.68 -0.28
N THR A 20 6.65 -5.56 0.78
CA THR A 20 8.03 -6.06 0.76
C THR A 20 8.10 -7.59 0.70
N HIS A 21 7.19 -8.31 1.35
CA HIS A 21 7.07 -9.77 1.22
C HIS A 21 6.73 -10.21 -0.20
N LEU A 22 5.92 -9.43 -0.92
CA LEU A 22 5.63 -9.66 -2.33
C LEU A 22 6.80 -9.33 -3.26
N GLY A 23 7.90 -8.77 -2.75
CA GLY A 23 9.08 -8.43 -3.55
C GLY A 23 9.11 -6.98 -4.07
N TYR A 24 8.18 -6.12 -3.63
CA TYR A 24 8.26 -4.70 -3.95
C TYR A 24 9.40 -4.01 -3.21
N LYS A 25 10.05 -3.08 -3.92
CA LYS A 25 11.10 -2.21 -3.40
C LYS A 25 10.56 -0.78 -3.32
N GLY A 26 10.70 -0.15 -2.15
CA GLY A 26 10.33 1.24 -1.94
C GLY A 26 11.47 2.19 -2.32
N VAL A 27 11.14 3.29 -3.00
CA VAL A 27 12.04 4.43 -3.27
C VAL A 27 11.34 5.69 -2.83
N LEU A 28 12.06 6.56 -2.11
CA LEU A 28 11.57 7.90 -1.82
C LEU A 28 11.84 8.79 -3.04
N LYS A 29 10.78 9.33 -3.66
CA LYS A 29 10.86 10.27 -4.79
C LYS A 29 9.98 11.47 -4.50
N ASN A 30 10.59 12.66 -4.43
CA ASN A 30 9.89 13.94 -4.20
C ASN A 30 8.94 13.90 -2.99
N GLY A 31 9.36 13.28 -1.87
CA GLY A 31 8.54 13.17 -0.65
C GLY A 31 7.45 12.10 -0.68
N VAL A 32 7.32 11.34 -1.76
CA VAL A 32 6.37 10.21 -1.89
C VAL A 32 7.14 8.90 -1.91
N VAL A 33 6.63 7.88 -1.22
CA VAL A 33 7.21 6.53 -1.31
C VAL A 33 6.56 5.80 -2.47
N CYS A 34 7.38 5.48 -3.48
CA CYS A 34 6.98 4.71 -4.65
C CYS A 34 7.51 3.28 -4.53
N PHE A 35 6.63 2.31 -4.72
CA PHE A 35 6.94 0.88 -4.69
C PHE A 35 6.94 0.34 -6.12
N TYR A 36 7.99 -0.40 -6.45
CA TYR A 36 8.14 -1.07 -7.74
C TYR A 36 8.54 -2.52 -7.53
N HIS A 37 8.06 -3.41 -8.40
CA HIS A 37 8.43 -4.82 -8.41
C HIS A 37 9.44 -5.07 -9.55
N THR A 38 10.39 -5.99 -9.36
CA THR A 38 11.41 -6.30 -10.38
C THR A 38 10.83 -7.08 -11.55
N VAL A 39 9.83 -7.93 -11.28
CA VAL A 39 9.06 -8.63 -12.32
C VAL A 39 7.96 -7.72 -12.83
N THR A 40 7.91 -7.52 -14.15
CA THR A 40 6.77 -6.88 -14.82
C THR A 40 5.69 -7.91 -15.10
N SER A 41 4.53 -7.80 -14.45
CA SER A 41 3.35 -8.62 -14.75
C SER A 41 2.08 -7.82 -14.45
N LYS A 42 0.95 -8.21 -15.06
CA LYS A 42 -0.37 -7.63 -14.72
C LYS A 42 -0.73 -7.82 -13.25
N ASN A 43 -0.20 -8.86 -12.62
CA ASN A 43 -0.43 -9.16 -11.20
C ASN A 43 0.42 -8.28 -10.26
N PHE A 44 1.46 -7.62 -10.80
CA PHE A 44 2.36 -6.75 -10.04
C PHE A 44 2.33 -5.35 -10.64
N PRO A 45 1.29 -4.54 -10.32
CA PRO A 45 1.16 -3.22 -10.88
C PRO A 45 2.38 -2.34 -10.54
N ARG A 46 2.80 -1.53 -11.51
CA ARG A 46 3.86 -0.54 -11.32
C ARG A 46 3.30 0.72 -10.65
N ASP A 47 4.22 1.58 -10.19
CA ASP A 47 3.89 2.88 -9.63
C ASP A 47 2.92 2.80 -8.45
N VAL A 48 3.11 1.83 -7.56
CA VAL A 48 2.35 1.72 -6.31
C VAL A 48 2.81 2.85 -5.40
N MET A 49 1.95 3.83 -5.09
CA MET A 49 2.36 5.01 -4.33
C MET A 49 1.61 5.13 -3.02
N ILE A 50 2.37 5.37 -1.95
CA ILE A 50 1.85 5.77 -0.64
C ILE A 50 2.31 7.21 -0.41
N MET A 51 1.35 8.12 -0.52
CA MET A 51 1.55 9.55 -0.34
C MET A 51 1.41 9.92 1.14
N GLU A 52 1.71 11.18 1.45
CA GLU A 52 1.54 11.74 2.79
C GLU A 52 0.16 11.42 3.39
N LYS A 53 0.15 11.21 4.71
CA LYS A 53 -1.06 10.89 5.50
C LYS A 53 -1.76 9.58 5.08
N GLY A 54 -1.03 8.66 4.43
CA GLY A 54 -1.53 7.33 4.06
C GLY A 54 -2.45 7.33 2.84
N ARG A 55 -2.39 8.37 1.98
CA ARG A 55 -3.19 8.41 0.76
C ARG A 55 -2.59 7.46 -0.28
N LEU A 56 -3.42 6.54 -0.78
CA LEU A 56 -3.05 5.55 -1.77
C LEU A 56 -3.46 6.02 -3.17
N ASN A 57 -2.64 5.73 -4.18
CA ASN A 57 -3.05 5.87 -5.58
C ASN A 57 -3.82 4.63 -6.05
N LYS A 58 -4.38 4.65 -7.26
CA LYS A 58 -5.24 3.57 -7.76
C LYS A 58 -4.57 2.17 -7.69
N PRO A 59 -3.31 1.98 -8.15
CA PRO A 59 -2.58 0.72 -7.95
C PRO A 59 -2.45 0.30 -6.48
N ALA A 60 -2.06 1.22 -5.60
CA ALA A 60 -1.91 0.94 -4.18
C ALA A 60 -3.25 0.59 -3.52
N THR A 61 -4.35 1.23 -3.92
CA THR A 61 -5.70 0.90 -3.44
C THR A 61 -6.09 -0.52 -3.83
N GLN A 62 -5.82 -0.96 -5.07
CA GLN A 62 -6.14 -2.33 -5.49
C GLN A 62 -5.41 -3.38 -4.64
N LEU A 63 -4.11 -3.17 -4.43
CA LEU A 63 -3.30 -4.03 -3.57
C LEU A 63 -3.76 -3.97 -2.10
N PHE A 64 -4.18 -2.80 -1.61
CA PHE A 64 -4.66 -2.65 -0.25
C PHE A 64 -6.00 -3.37 -0.02
N GLU A 65 -6.91 -3.36 -1.00
CA GLU A 65 -8.14 -4.15 -0.94
C GLU A 65 -7.87 -5.65 -0.94
N GLU A 66 -6.86 -6.11 -1.67
CA GLU A 66 -6.40 -7.51 -1.62
C GLU A 66 -5.78 -7.85 -0.28
N PHE A 67 -4.87 -7.01 0.22
CA PHE A 67 -4.24 -7.13 1.53
C PHE A 67 -5.26 -7.31 2.66
N LYS A 68 -6.35 -6.53 2.66
CA LYS A 68 -7.42 -6.63 3.68
C LYS A 68 -8.08 -8.00 3.73
N LYS A 69 -8.10 -8.76 2.64
CA LYS A 69 -8.71 -10.11 2.61
C LYS A 69 -7.96 -11.11 3.48
N TYR A 70 -6.69 -10.85 3.78
CA TYR A 70 -5.89 -11.67 4.69
C TYR A 70 -6.15 -11.38 6.17
N ASN A 71 -7.12 -10.50 6.47
CA ASN A 71 -7.52 -10.13 7.83
C ASN A 71 -6.32 -9.84 8.75
N PRO A 72 -5.44 -8.90 8.37
CA PRO A 72 -4.11 -8.74 8.98
C PRO A 72 -4.15 -8.45 10.50
N PHE A 73 -5.28 -8.01 11.04
CA PHE A 73 -5.43 -7.69 12.46
C PHE A 73 -6.76 -8.15 13.10
N GLY A 74 -7.60 -8.91 12.41
CA GLY A 74 -8.88 -9.33 12.98
C GLY A 74 -9.79 -8.15 13.36
N GLU A 75 -10.41 -8.25 14.54
CA GLU A 75 -11.30 -7.23 15.12
C GLU A 75 -10.56 -6.03 15.75
N VAL A 76 -9.22 -5.99 15.68
CA VAL A 76 -8.39 -5.05 16.46
C VAL A 76 -8.11 -3.74 15.71
N ALA A 77 -8.59 -3.56 14.47
CA ALA A 77 -8.21 -2.46 13.57
C ALA A 77 -9.24 -1.33 13.39
#